data_AF-A0A7C1NVN4-F1
#
_entry.id   AF-A0A7C1NVN4-F1
#
_cell.length_a   1.000
_cell.length_b   1.000
_cell.length_c   1.000
_cell.angle_alpha   90.00
_cell.angle_beta   90.00
_cell.angle_gamma   90.00
#
_symmetry.space_group_name_H-M   'P 1'
#
loop_
_entity.id
_entity.type
_entity.pdbx_description
1 polymer ?
#
loop_
_entity_poly.entity_id
_entity_poly.type
_entity_poly.pdbx_seq_one_letter_code
_entity_poly.pdbx_strand_id
1 'polypeptide(L)' 'GDHNGSTFYQHQRFQKAVKGAQPVEVALDDGWWAVAMGLAAQKSAETGQAVTFPLPFSPKAS' A
#
# COMPACT_ATOMS: atom_id res chain seq x y z
N GLY A 1 16.10 -4.93 -3.33
CA GLY A 1 15.84 -6.37 -3.28
C GLY A 1 16.63 -6.97 -2.16
N ASP A 2 15.98 -7.17 -1.00
CA ASP A 2 16.54 -7.94 0.12
C ASP A 2 15.67 -9.18 0.27
N HIS A 3 15.81 -10.12 -0.66
CA HIS A 3 14.76 -11.10 -0.93
C HIS A 3 14.64 -12.25 0.07
N ASN A 4 15.47 -12.31 1.14
CA ASN A 4 15.36 -13.35 2.17
C ASN A 4 15.24 -12.81 3.61
N GLY A 5 15.98 -11.73 3.95
CA GLY A 5 15.92 -11.14 5.29
C GLY A 5 14.68 -10.27 5.53
N SER A 6 14.28 -9.47 4.53
CA SER A 6 13.16 -8.53 4.68
C SER A 6 11.83 -9.25 4.92
N THR A 7 11.56 -10.34 4.19
CA THR A 7 10.36 -11.16 4.35
C THR A 7 10.27 -11.80 5.74
N PHE A 8 11.37 -12.37 6.26
CA PHE A 8 11.39 -13.00 7.59
C PHE A 8 11.05 -11.99 8.69
N TYR A 9 11.74 -10.85 8.72
CA TYR A 9 11.47 -9.84 9.74
C TYR A 9 10.10 -9.17 9.56
N GLN A 10 9.60 -9.01 8.34
CA GLN A 10 8.24 -8.53 8.08
C GLN A 10 7.19 -9.49 8.67
N HIS A 11 7.34 -10.81 8.51
CA HIS A 11 6.42 -11.78 9.11
C HIS A 11 6.47 -11.76 10.64
N GLN A 12 7.67 -11.67 11.23
CA GLN A 12 7.81 -11.54 12.68
C GLN A 12 7.10 -10.29 13.22
N ARG A 13 7.23 -9.15 12.52
CA ARG A 13 6.59 -7.89 12.92
C ARG A 13 5.08 -7.91 12.70
N PHE A 14 4.62 -8.52 11.61
CA PHE A 14 3.19 -8.80 11.39
C PHE A 14 2.60 -9.64 12.52
N GLN A 15 3.27 -10.73 12.93
CA GLN A 15 2.82 -11.55 14.05
C GLN A 15 2.72 -10.75 15.36
N LYS A 16 3.69 -9.87 15.63
CA LYS A 16 3.64 -8.99 16.82
C LYS A 16 2.48 -8.00 16.74
N ALA A 17 2.23 -7.42 15.58
CA ALA A 17 1.11 -6.51 15.36
C ALA A 17 -0.24 -7.21 15.57
N VAL A 18 -0.42 -8.42 15.05
CA VAL A 18 -1.63 -9.24 15.28
C VAL A 18 -1.84 -9.53 16.77
N LYS A 19 -0.76 -9.69 17.54
CA LYS A 19 -0.81 -9.90 19.01
C LYS A 19 -0.92 -8.60 19.82
N GLY A 20 -1.00 -7.43 19.17
CA GLY A 20 -1.00 -6.12 19.85
C GLY A 20 0.33 -5.76 20.52
N ALA A 21 1.40 -6.50 20.26
CA ALA A 21 2.72 -6.30 20.85
C ALA A 21 3.59 -5.29 20.07
N GLN A 22 3.11 -4.80 18.92
CA GLN A 22 3.76 -3.78 18.10
C GLN A 22 2.70 -3.03 17.27
N PRO A 23 2.91 -1.75 16.91
CA PRO A 23 2.06 -1.06 15.95
C PRO A 23 2.06 -1.73 14.56
N VAL A 24 0.96 -1.54 13.82
CA VAL A 24 0.85 -1.94 12.42
C VAL A 24 1.78 -1.06 11.57
N GLU A 25 2.69 -1.68 10.82
CA GLU A 25 3.67 -0.97 9.99
C GLU A 25 3.13 -0.56 8.62
N VAL A 26 2.14 -1.30 8.10
CA VAL A 26 1.45 -1.03 6.84
C VAL A 26 -0.04 -1.03 7.13
N ALA A 27 -0.63 0.16 7.18
CA ALA A 27 -2.03 0.38 7.53
C ALA A 27 -2.97 0.07 6.35
N LEU A 28 -4.27 0.09 6.64
CA LEU A 28 -5.29 -0.06 5.60
C LEU A 28 -5.16 1.03 4.52
N ASP A 29 -4.88 2.26 4.93
CA ASP A 29 -4.74 3.40 4.01
C ASP A 29 -3.56 3.22 3.06
N ASP A 30 -2.46 2.62 3.51
CA ASP A 30 -1.31 2.31 2.66
C ASP A 30 -1.68 1.30 1.57
N GLY A 31 -2.39 0.23 1.95
CA GLY A 31 -2.90 -0.77 1.01
C GLY A 31 -3.92 -0.18 0.03
N TRP A 32 -4.79 0.71 0.51
CA TRP A 32 -5.78 1.38 -0.31
C TRP A 32 -5.11 2.34 -1.31
N TRP A 33 -4.13 3.14 -0.88
CA TRP A 33 -3.32 3.95 -1.80
C TRP A 33 -2.59 3.10 -2.85
N ALA A 34 -2.07 1.92 -2.48
CA ALA A 34 -1.45 1.01 -3.44
C ALA A 34 -2.43 0.55 -4.52
N VAL A 35 -3.65 0.19 -4.16
CA VAL A 35 -4.72 -0.14 -5.12
C VAL A 35 -5.06 1.08 -5.98
N ALA A 36 -5.18 2.27 -5.37
CA ALA A 36 -5.55 3.47 -6.11
C ALA A 36 -4.49 3.89 -7.14
N MET A 37 -3.20 3.74 -6.80
CA MET A 37 -2.09 3.91 -7.72
C MET A 37 -2.11 2.89 -8.86
N GLY A 38 -2.41 1.61 -8.56
CA GLY A 38 -2.52 0.57 -9.60
C GLY A 38 -3.59 0.90 -10.65
N LEU A 39 -4.77 1.35 -10.20
CA LEU A 39 -5.85 1.76 -11.11
C LEU A 39 -5.51 3.03 -11.90
N ALA A 40 -4.85 4.01 -11.27
CA ALA A 40 -4.36 5.20 -11.95
C ALA A 40 -3.33 4.85 -13.05
N ALA A 41 -2.40 3.94 -12.74
CA ALA A 41 -1.39 3.49 -13.68
C ALA A 41 -2.01 2.77 -14.88
N GLN A 42 -2.99 1.88 -14.66
CA GLN A 42 -3.74 1.22 -15.73
C GLN A 42 -4.42 2.26 -16.64
N LYS A 43 -5.17 3.20 -16.06
CA LYS A 43 -5.87 4.24 -16.83
C LYS A 43 -4.89 5.13 -17.61
N SER A 44 -3.75 5.46 -17.02
CA SER A 44 -2.70 6.22 -17.71
C SER A 44 -2.14 5.46 -18.91
N ALA A 45 -1.88 4.16 -18.75
CA ALA A 45 -1.41 3.31 -19.84
C ALA A 45 -2.43 3.18 -20.99
N GLU A 46 -3.73 3.11 -20.68
CA GLU A 46 -4.80 3.03 -21.67
C GLU A 46 -4.99 4.34 -22.46
N THR A 47 -4.80 5.49 -21.80
CA THR A 47 -5.12 6.82 -22.39
C THR A 47 -3.90 7.58 -22.89
N GLY A 48 -2.70 7.19 -22.47
CA GLY A 48 -1.47 7.96 -22.68
C GLY A 48 -1.42 9.28 -21.92
N GLN A 49 -2.33 9.52 -20.96
CA GLN A 49 -2.43 10.77 -20.22
C GLN A 49 -2.07 10.58 -18.75
N ALA A 50 -1.55 11.64 -18.13
CA ALA A 50 -1.33 11.66 -16.68
C ALA A 50 -2.68 11.62 -15.93
N VAL A 51 -2.72 10.91 -14.80
CA VAL A 51 -3.89 10.86 -13.91
C VAL A 51 -3.59 11.69 -12.66
N THR A 52 -4.47 12.64 -12.35
CA THR A 52 -4.35 13.49 -11.15
C THR A 52 -5.09 12.86 -9.97
N PHE A 53 -4.46 12.90 -8.81
CA PHE A 53 -5.06 12.49 -7.54
C PHE A 53 -5.68 13.68 -6.78
N PRO A 54 -6.64 13.44 -5.85
CA PRO A 54 -7.19 12.13 -5.49
C PRO A 54 -8.19 11.59 -6.52
N LEU A 55 -8.24 10.26 -6.67
CA LEU A 55 -9.31 9.59 -7.40
C LEU A 55 -10.58 9.51 -6.53
N PRO A 56 -11.78 9.31 -7.11
CA PRO A 56 -13.03 9.23 -6.33
C PRO A 56 -13.02 8.16 -5.22
N PHE A 57 -12.19 7.13 -5.39
CA PHE A 57 -11.99 6.05 -4.44
C PHE A 57 -10.65 6.13 -3.70
N SER A 58 -9.87 7.21 -3.81
CA SER A 58 -8.67 7.36 -3.00
C SER A 58 -9.03 7.53 -1.51
N PRO A 59 -8.19 7.06 -0.58
CA PRO A 59 -8.33 7.37 0.84
C PRO A 59 -8.44 8.88 1.04
N LYS A 60 -9.31 9.31 1.96
CA LYS A 60 -9.27 10.70 2.43
C LYS A 60 -7.95 10.89 3.18
N ALA A 61 -7.27 12.01 2.95
CA ALA A 61 -6.15 12.38 3.80
C ALA A 61 -6.66 12.43 5.25
N SER A 62 -6.00 11.68 6.13
CA SER A 62 -6.28 11.63 7.56
C SER A 62 -5.86 12.91 8.29
#